data_AF-A0A7V9J5H3-F1
#
_entry.id   AF-A0A7V9J5H3-F1
#
_cell.length_a   1.000
_cell.length_b   1.000
_cell.length_c   1.000
_cell.angle_alpha   90.00
_cell.angle_beta   90.00
_cell.angle_gamma   90.00
#
_symmetry.space_group_name_H-M   'P 1'
#
loop_
_entity.id
_entity.type
_entity.pdbx_description
1 polymer ?
#
loop_
_entity_poly.entity_id
_entity_poly.type
_entity_poly.pdbx_seq_one_letter_code
_entity_poly.pdbx_strand_id
1 'polypeptide(L)'
;MVVIGAALFVLLTSLRGIAGFYTDYLWFDSLNFAGVFTGVLSTKVGLGAVFSLLFFAVLWVNLFIADRLAPRFRPAGPEEDVVERYHELVGNRTGLVRTVLASLFALVAGAGVSSRWDDWILFTNARDFGIDDPLFNTDVGFYVFQLPFLTFLVDWAFASLVIIAIVTAAAHYLNGGIRFQGAAQRVTTQVKAHLSVLFGVLALLRAASYWLQRYELTLSTRG
;
A
#
# COMPACT_ATOMS: atom_id res chain seq x y z
N MET A 1 -15.21 9.56 -31.72
CA MET A 1 -13.92 8.96 -32.09
C MET A 1 -13.10 8.51 -30.89
N VAL A 2 -12.81 9.37 -29.90
CA VAL A 2 -11.96 9.01 -28.73
C VAL A 2 -12.54 7.90 -27.86
N VAL A 3 -13.84 7.94 -27.53
CA VAL A 3 -14.51 6.91 -26.71
C VAL A 3 -14.54 5.54 -27.40
N ILE A 4 -14.80 5.52 -28.71
CA ILE A 4 -14.79 4.29 -29.51
C ILE A 4 -13.37 3.72 -29.57
N GLY A 5 -12.37 4.58 -29.78
CA GLY A 5 -10.96 4.17 -29.77
C GLY A 5 -10.50 3.61 -28.42
N ALA A 6 -10.88 4.24 -27.30
CA ALA A 6 -10.58 3.77 -25.95
C ALA A 6 -11.27 2.43 -25.64
N ALA A 7 -12.54 2.29 -26.00
CA ALA A 7 -13.29 1.03 -25.83
C ALA A 7 -12.66 -0.11 -26.65
N LEU A 8 -12.28 0.17 -27.90
CA LEU A 8 -11.62 -0.82 -28.76
C LEU A 8 -10.24 -1.20 -28.23
N PHE A 9 -9.47 -0.22 -27.73
CA PHE A 9 -8.17 -0.44 -27.13
C PHE A 9 -8.27 -1.36 -25.90
N VAL A 10 -9.18 -1.04 -24.97
CA VAL A 10 -9.45 -1.85 -23.77
C VAL A 10 -9.91 -3.26 -24.14
N LEU A 11 -10.82 -3.38 -25.11
CA LEU A 11 -11.29 -4.67 -25.60
C LEU A 11 -10.16 -5.52 -26.17
N LEU A 12 -9.31 -4.95 -27.03
CA LEU A 12 -8.19 -5.66 -27.65
C LEU A 12 -7.10 -6.06 -26.64
N THR A 13 -6.78 -5.19 -25.68
CA THR A 13 -5.83 -5.55 -24.60
C THR A 13 -6.40 -6.64 -23.70
N SER A 14 -7.70 -6.57 -23.38
CA SER A 14 -8.37 -7.60 -22.56
C SER A 14 -8.41 -8.96 -23.28
N LEU A 15 -8.76 -8.98 -24.57
CA LEU A 15 -8.80 -10.21 -25.39
C LEU A 15 -7.43 -10.88 -25.46
N ARG A 16 -6.36 -10.11 -25.68
CA ARG A 16 -4.99 -10.64 -25.73
C ARG A 16 -4.56 -11.22 -24.38
N GLY A 17 -4.94 -10.57 -23.28
CA GLY A 17 -4.69 -11.08 -21.92
C GLY A 17 -5.43 -12.38 -21.64
N ILE A 18 -6.72 -12.46 -22.01
CA ILE A 18 -7.55 -13.67 -21.84
C ILE A 18 -7.02 -14.82 -22.70
N ALA A 19 -6.66 -14.54 -23.95
CA ALA A 19 -6.10 -15.55 -24.85
C ALA A 19 -4.76 -16.11 -24.32
N GLY A 20 -3.88 -15.24 -23.82
CA GLY A 20 -2.63 -15.67 -23.17
C GLY A 20 -2.91 -16.54 -21.94
N PHE A 21 -3.75 -16.05 -21.03
CA PHE A 21 -4.13 -16.78 -19.82
C PHE A 21 -4.74 -18.16 -20.12
N TYR A 22 -5.63 -18.26 -21.10
CA TYR A 22 -6.26 -19.51 -21.48
C TYR A 22 -5.29 -20.47 -22.17
N THR A 23 -4.39 -19.94 -23.02
CA THR A 23 -3.35 -20.74 -23.67
C THR A 23 -2.37 -21.31 -22.66
N ASP A 24 -1.94 -20.50 -21.69
CA ASP A 24 -1.06 -20.94 -20.61
C ASP A 24 -1.74 -22.01 -19.76
N TYR A 25 -3.00 -21.80 -19.38
CA TYR A 25 -3.78 -22.81 -18.64
C TYR A 25 -3.85 -24.15 -19.39
N LEU A 26 -4.21 -24.14 -20.68
CA LEU A 26 -4.27 -25.34 -21.51
C LEU A 26 -2.90 -26.02 -21.66
N TRP A 27 -1.82 -25.23 -21.74
CA TRP A 27 -0.46 -25.77 -21.79
C TRP A 27 -0.10 -26.49 -20.48
N PHE A 28 -0.36 -25.87 -19.32
CA PHE A 28 -0.14 -26.50 -18.01
C PHE A 28 -1.00 -27.76 -17.82
N ASP A 29 -2.25 -27.74 -18.26
CA ASP A 29 -3.15 -28.88 -18.21
C ASP A 29 -2.65 -30.04 -19.10
N SER A 30 -2.16 -29.74 -20.31
CA SER A 30 -1.60 -30.75 -21.23
C SER A 30 -0.39 -31.50 -20.66
N LEU A 31 0.32 -30.88 -19.70
CA LEU A 31 1.47 -31.46 -19.01
C LEU A 31 1.10 -32.10 -17.65
N ASN A 32 -0.20 -32.18 -17.30
CA ASN A 32 -0.70 -32.57 -15.98
C ASN A 32 -0.17 -31.69 -14.81
N PHE A 33 0.17 -30.44 -15.10
CA PHE A 33 0.64 -29.45 -14.12
C PHE A 33 -0.40 -28.34 -13.82
N ALA A 34 -1.68 -28.58 -14.14
CA ALA A 34 -2.77 -27.63 -13.86
C ALA A 34 -2.79 -27.13 -12.39
N GLY A 35 -2.44 -28.01 -11.44
CA GLY A 35 -2.33 -27.66 -10.01
C GLY A 35 -1.30 -26.55 -9.73
N VAL A 36 -0.17 -26.53 -10.44
CA VAL A 36 0.86 -25.49 -10.31
C VAL A 36 0.32 -24.15 -10.79
N PHE A 37 -0.34 -24.13 -11.94
CA PHE A 37 -0.95 -22.91 -12.48
C PHE A 37 -1.99 -22.33 -11.52
N THR A 38 -2.89 -23.16 -10.99
CA THR A 38 -3.89 -22.72 -10.00
C THR A 38 -3.25 -22.27 -8.68
N GLY A 39 -2.17 -22.92 -8.25
CA GLY A 39 -1.42 -22.54 -7.05
C GLY A 39 -0.80 -21.15 -7.18
N VAL A 40 -0.10 -20.90 -8.29
CA VAL A 40 0.49 -19.59 -8.60
C VAL A 40 -0.59 -18.52 -8.72
N LEU A 41 -1.67 -18.79 -9.46
CA LEU A 41 -2.76 -17.83 -9.65
C LEU A 41 -3.44 -17.49 -8.32
N SER A 42 -3.75 -18.49 -7.50
CA SER A 42 -4.37 -18.28 -6.19
C SER A 42 -3.48 -17.46 -5.26
N THR A 43 -2.15 -17.68 -5.31
CA THR A 43 -1.17 -16.90 -4.57
C THR A 43 -1.16 -15.44 -5.01
N LYS A 44 -1.11 -15.19 -6.33
CA LYS A 44 -1.14 -13.84 -6.90
C LYS A 44 -2.39 -13.08 -6.46
N VAL A 45 -3.57 -13.69 -6.65
CA VAL A 45 -4.86 -13.08 -6.27
C VAL A 45 -4.96 -12.90 -4.76
N GLY A 46 -4.54 -13.90 -3.98
CA GLY A 46 -4.55 -13.86 -2.52
C GLY A 46 -3.69 -12.73 -1.96
N LEU A 47 -2.45 -12.60 -2.44
CA LEU A 47 -1.55 -11.51 -2.05
C LEU A 47 -2.14 -10.15 -2.41
N GLY A 48 -2.60 -9.97 -3.66
CA GLY A 48 -3.23 -8.71 -4.09
C GLY A 48 -4.44 -8.34 -3.21
N ALA A 49 -5.30 -9.30 -2.90
CA ALA A 49 -6.48 -9.09 -2.06
C ALA A 49 -6.13 -8.76 -0.61
N VAL A 50 -5.22 -9.53 0.01
CA VAL A 50 -4.80 -9.32 1.41
C VAL A 50 -4.17 -7.95 1.57
N PHE A 51 -3.21 -7.58 0.73
CA PHE A 51 -2.52 -6.29 0.83
C PHE A 51 -3.43 -5.11 0.49
N SER A 52 -4.36 -5.26 -0.47
CA SER A 52 -5.41 -4.27 -0.71
C SER A 52 -6.27 -4.06 0.53
N LEU A 53 -6.73 -5.15 1.16
CA LEU A 53 -7.59 -5.09 2.33
C LEU A 53 -6.86 -4.49 3.55
N LEU A 54 -5.60 -4.84 3.76
CA LEU A 54 -4.76 -4.23 4.79
C LEU A 54 -4.62 -2.73 4.57
N PHE A 55 -4.26 -2.30 3.35
CA PHE A 55 -4.16 -0.88 3.03
C PHE A 55 -5.49 -0.16 3.25
N PHE A 56 -6.59 -0.74 2.75
CA PHE A 56 -7.95 -0.21 2.92
C PHE A 56 -8.27 0.00 4.39
N ALA A 57 -8.06 -1.02 5.22
CA ALA A 57 -8.38 -0.97 6.65
C ALA A 57 -7.59 0.15 7.35
N VAL A 58 -6.27 0.22 7.12
CA VAL A 58 -5.42 1.24 7.76
C VAL A 58 -5.81 2.65 7.29
N LEU A 59 -5.98 2.87 5.98
CA LEU A 59 -6.35 4.19 5.47
C LEU A 59 -7.76 4.60 5.95
N TRP A 60 -8.73 3.69 5.90
CA TRP A 60 -10.09 3.96 6.32
C TRP A 60 -10.16 4.32 7.80
N VAL A 61 -9.42 3.62 8.67
CA VAL A 61 -9.33 3.94 10.10
C VAL A 61 -8.70 5.32 10.31
N ASN A 62 -7.62 5.65 9.61
CA ASN A 62 -6.99 6.97 9.73
C ASN A 62 -7.91 8.11 9.29
N LEU A 63 -8.62 7.93 8.18
CA LEU A 63 -9.63 8.89 7.73
C LEU A 63 -10.81 9.00 8.68
N PHE A 64 -11.27 7.89 9.26
CA PHE A 64 -12.32 7.90 10.28
C PHE A 64 -11.89 8.67 11.54
N ILE A 65 -10.64 8.52 11.97
CA ILE A 65 -10.07 9.30 13.07
C ILE A 65 -9.98 10.78 12.69
N ALA A 66 -9.57 11.10 11.46
CA ALA A 66 -9.51 12.48 10.97
C ALA A 66 -10.88 13.16 10.95
N ASP A 67 -11.93 12.44 10.52
CA ASP A 67 -13.31 12.93 10.55
C ASP A 67 -13.79 13.18 12.00
N ARG A 68 -13.42 12.28 12.93
CA ARG A 68 -13.85 12.38 14.33
C ARG A 68 -13.13 13.50 15.10
N LEU A 69 -11.90 13.84 14.71
CA LEU A 69 -11.10 14.91 15.31
C LEU A 69 -11.37 16.29 14.69
N ALA A 70 -12.27 16.38 13.71
CA ALA A 70 -12.63 17.63 13.05
C ALA A 70 -13.24 18.65 14.06
N PRO A 71 -12.75 19.90 14.09
CA PRO A 71 -13.35 20.95 14.92
C PRO A 71 -14.80 21.26 14.51
N ARG A 72 -15.72 21.38 15.47
CA ARG A 72 -17.15 21.65 15.21
C ARG A 72 -17.46 23.10 14.80
N PHE A 73 -16.53 24.04 15.02
CA PHE A 73 -16.75 25.46 14.76
C PHE A 73 -15.48 26.06 14.16
N ARG A 74 -15.60 26.70 12.98
CA ARG A 74 -14.50 27.34 12.27
C ARG A 74 -14.84 28.82 12.04
N PRO A 75 -14.02 29.77 12.52
CA PRO A 75 -14.11 31.17 12.13
C PRO A 75 -13.63 31.36 10.68
N ALA A 76 -14.29 32.23 9.93
CA ALA A 76 -14.01 32.54 8.53
C ALA A 76 -12.54 32.93 8.24
N GLY A 77 -12.01 32.56 7.07
CA GLY A 77 -10.62 32.83 6.68
C GLY A 77 -10.34 32.63 5.18
N PRO A 78 -9.16 33.02 4.66
CA PRO A 78 -8.89 33.12 3.21
C PRO A 78 -8.95 31.81 2.40
N GLU A 79 -8.99 30.67 3.07
CA GLU A 79 -9.05 29.33 2.45
C GLU A 79 -10.49 28.76 2.42
N GLU A 80 -11.49 29.60 2.70
CA GLU A 80 -12.91 29.20 2.80
C GLU A 80 -13.41 28.57 1.49
N ASP A 81 -13.13 29.18 0.34
CA ASP A 81 -13.68 28.74 -0.96
C ASP A 81 -13.38 27.27 -1.30
N VAL A 82 -12.17 26.76 -0.98
CA VAL A 82 -11.77 25.38 -1.29
C VAL A 82 -12.40 24.39 -0.30
N VAL A 83 -12.46 24.78 0.98
CA VAL A 83 -13.00 23.94 2.07
C VAL A 83 -14.52 23.89 2.03
N GLU A 84 -15.17 25.03 1.73
CA GLU A 84 -16.61 25.16 1.57
C GLU A 84 -17.08 24.34 0.38
N ARG A 85 -16.41 24.44 -0.78
CA ARG A 85 -16.71 23.61 -1.95
C ARG A 85 -16.54 22.11 -1.68
N TYR A 86 -15.54 21.73 -0.88
CA TYR A 86 -15.41 20.34 -0.41
C TYR A 86 -16.58 19.94 0.49
N HIS A 87 -16.99 20.77 1.45
CA HIS A 87 -18.13 20.50 2.32
C HIS A 87 -19.47 20.47 1.58
N GLU A 88 -19.66 21.28 0.54
CA GLU A 88 -20.84 21.23 -0.33
C GLU A 88 -20.90 19.92 -1.12
N LEU A 89 -19.77 19.45 -1.66
CA LEU A 89 -19.69 18.22 -2.44
C LEU A 89 -19.78 16.96 -1.56
N VAL A 90 -19.12 16.97 -0.41
CA VAL A 90 -19.03 15.83 0.50
C VAL A 90 -20.23 15.78 1.44
N GLY A 91 -20.70 16.93 1.93
CA GLY A 91 -21.89 17.09 2.76
C GLY A 91 -22.02 15.99 3.82
N ASN A 92 -23.21 15.40 3.90
CA ASN A 92 -23.52 14.30 4.81
C ASN A 92 -23.00 12.92 4.34
N ARG A 93 -22.22 12.87 3.25
CA ARG A 93 -21.71 11.63 2.60
C ARG A 93 -20.25 11.35 2.91
N THR A 94 -19.70 11.93 3.97
CA THR A 94 -18.29 11.77 4.39
C THR A 94 -17.87 10.29 4.50
N GLY A 95 -18.75 9.43 5.04
CA GLY A 95 -18.50 7.99 5.13
C GLY A 95 -18.41 7.27 3.77
N LEU A 96 -19.17 7.71 2.78
CA LEU A 96 -19.13 7.16 1.41
C LEU A 96 -17.86 7.62 0.71
N VAL A 97 -17.54 8.93 0.75
CA VAL A 97 -16.33 9.49 0.15
C VAL A 97 -15.09 8.83 0.74
N ARG A 98 -15.03 8.67 2.06
CA ARG A 98 -13.95 7.93 2.74
C ARG A 98 -13.80 6.52 2.21
N THR A 99 -14.91 5.78 2.11
CA THR A 99 -14.89 4.38 1.65
C THR A 99 -14.43 4.30 0.20
N VAL A 100 -14.96 5.13 -0.69
CA VAL A 100 -14.58 5.15 -2.11
C VAL A 100 -13.10 5.52 -2.29
N LEU A 101 -12.63 6.56 -1.58
CA LEU A 101 -11.24 6.98 -1.63
C LEU A 101 -10.31 5.88 -1.12
N ALA A 102 -10.64 5.28 0.04
CA ALA A 102 -9.85 4.19 0.60
C ALA A 102 -9.82 2.97 -0.34
N SER A 103 -10.95 2.61 -0.96
CA SER A 103 -11.02 1.51 -1.92
C SER A 103 -10.16 1.77 -3.16
N LEU A 104 -10.18 2.99 -3.70
CA LEU A 104 -9.39 3.35 -4.87
C LEU A 104 -7.88 3.19 -4.60
N PHE A 105 -7.39 3.78 -3.50
CA PHE A 105 -5.98 3.66 -3.14
C PHE A 105 -5.59 2.22 -2.77
N ALA A 106 -6.47 1.49 -2.09
CA ALA A 106 -6.25 0.09 -1.73
C ALA A 106 -6.04 -0.81 -2.95
N LEU A 107 -6.86 -0.66 -3.99
CA LEU A 107 -6.73 -1.42 -5.23
C LEU A 107 -5.37 -1.16 -5.89
N VAL A 108 -4.92 0.10 -5.92
CA VAL A 108 -3.62 0.46 -6.49
C VAL A 108 -2.48 -0.11 -5.64
N ALA A 109 -2.55 0.03 -4.32
CA ALA A 109 -1.52 -0.43 -3.39
C ALA A 109 -1.35 -1.95 -3.38
N GLY A 110 -2.44 -2.71 -3.54
CA GLY A 110 -2.40 -4.17 -3.58
C GLY A 110 -2.15 -4.76 -4.97
N ALA A 111 -2.54 -4.08 -6.05
CA ALA A 111 -2.35 -4.60 -7.43
C ALA A 111 -0.89 -4.96 -7.73
N GLY A 112 0.05 -4.11 -7.32
CA GLY A 112 1.49 -4.34 -7.51
C GLY A 112 2.07 -5.51 -6.69
N VAL A 113 1.38 -5.97 -5.65
CA VAL A 113 1.86 -7.07 -4.79
C VAL A 113 1.72 -8.43 -5.49
N SER A 114 0.79 -8.56 -6.43
CA SER A 114 0.58 -9.80 -7.18
C SER A 114 1.83 -10.23 -7.96
N SER A 115 2.75 -9.32 -8.30
CA SER A 115 4.01 -9.67 -8.96
C SER A 115 5.05 -10.28 -8.01
N ARG A 116 4.82 -10.25 -6.69
CA ARG A 116 5.71 -10.75 -5.63
C ARG A 116 5.35 -12.16 -5.15
N TRP A 117 4.61 -12.90 -5.96
CA TRP A 117 4.20 -14.27 -5.67
C TRP A 117 5.40 -15.22 -5.50
N ASP A 118 6.47 -15.03 -6.29
CA ASP A 118 7.70 -15.80 -6.20
C ASP A 118 8.35 -15.64 -4.82
N ASP A 119 8.54 -14.38 -4.38
CA ASP A 119 9.12 -14.03 -3.08
C ASP A 119 8.30 -14.66 -1.93
N TRP A 120 6.96 -14.66 -2.03
CA TRP A 120 6.08 -15.29 -1.04
C TRP A 120 6.18 -16.82 -1.01
N ILE A 121 6.24 -17.48 -2.17
CA ILE A 121 6.38 -18.94 -2.23
C ILE A 121 7.72 -19.36 -1.65
N LEU A 122 8.80 -18.64 -1.96
CA LEU A 122 10.12 -18.88 -1.39
C LEU A 122 10.11 -18.67 0.13
N PHE A 123 9.49 -17.59 0.61
CA PHE A 123 9.35 -17.30 2.04
C PHE A 123 8.62 -18.41 2.80
N THR A 124 7.50 -18.88 2.26
CA THR A 124 6.67 -19.91 2.91
C THR A 124 7.24 -21.32 2.82
N ASN A 125 8.11 -21.58 1.84
CA ASN A 125 8.76 -22.89 1.63
C ASN A 125 10.27 -22.83 1.91
N ALA A 126 10.70 -21.92 2.79
CA ALA A 126 12.11 -21.74 3.12
C ALA A 126 12.74 -23.04 3.63
N ARG A 127 14.00 -23.26 3.24
CA ARG A 127 14.83 -24.39 3.68
C ARG A 127 16.20 -23.90 4.11
N ASP A 128 16.82 -24.64 5.02
CA ASP A 128 18.18 -24.37 5.46
C ASP A 128 19.18 -24.96 4.45
N PHE A 129 20.24 -24.22 4.18
CA PHE A 129 21.36 -24.70 3.38
C PHE A 129 22.39 -25.47 4.24
N GLY A 130 22.36 -25.28 5.56
CA GLY A 130 23.33 -25.84 6.51
C GLY A 130 24.69 -25.13 6.44
N ILE A 131 24.71 -23.91 5.91
CA ILE A 131 25.91 -23.09 5.75
C ILE A 131 25.57 -21.71 6.29
N ASP A 132 26.23 -21.35 7.38
CA ASP A 132 26.07 -20.03 8.02
C ASP A 132 27.02 -19.00 7.39
N ASP A 133 26.53 -17.77 7.28
CA ASP A 133 27.35 -16.65 6.88
C ASP A 133 28.34 -16.27 8.00
N PRO A 134 29.59 -15.89 7.66
CA PRO A 134 30.63 -15.63 8.66
C PRO A 134 30.45 -14.30 9.43
N LEU A 135 29.58 -13.39 8.99
CA LEU A 135 29.42 -12.06 9.58
C LEU A 135 28.29 -12.02 10.62
N PHE A 136 27.13 -12.57 10.27
CA PHE A 136 25.92 -12.58 11.09
C PHE A 136 25.55 -13.97 11.62
N ASN A 137 26.32 -15.01 11.28
CA ASN A 137 26.10 -16.39 11.70
C ASN A 137 24.65 -16.83 11.43
N THR A 138 24.15 -16.47 10.25
CA THR A 138 22.81 -16.75 9.77
C THR A 138 22.88 -17.65 8.53
N ASP A 139 22.04 -18.68 8.46
CA ASP A 139 22.03 -19.60 7.33
C ASP A 139 21.76 -18.87 6.00
N VAL A 140 22.46 -19.29 4.94
CA VAL A 140 22.30 -18.72 3.58
C VAL A 140 20.84 -18.76 3.10
N GLY A 141 20.05 -19.73 3.55
CA GLY A 141 18.63 -19.85 3.27
C GLY A 141 17.81 -18.66 3.72
N PHE A 142 18.20 -17.96 4.78
CA PHE A 142 17.57 -16.69 5.17
C PHE A 142 17.67 -15.64 4.06
N TYR A 143 18.87 -15.47 3.47
CA TYR A 143 19.14 -14.46 2.45
C TYR A 143 18.42 -14.75 1.14
N VAL A 144 18.26 -16.03 0.79
CA VAL A 144 17.63 -16.45 -0.48
C VAL A 144 16.11 -16.51 -0.36
N PHE A 145 15.59 -17.10 0.72
CA PHE A 145 14.17 -17.40 0.83
C PHE A 145 13.37 -16.34 1.59
N GLN A 146 13.96 -15.73 2.62
CA GLN A 146 13.19 -14.92 3.58
C GLN A 146 13.42 -13.42 3.39
N LEU A 147 14.68 -13.02 3.26
CA LEU A 147 15.08 -11.62 3.19
C LEU A 147 14.36 -10.83 2.08
N PRO A 148 14.20 -11.34 0.83
CA PRO A 148 13.54 -10.58 -0.24
C PRO A 148 12.09 -10.21 0.11
N PHE A 149 11.32 -11.16 0.66
CA PHE A 149 9.93 -10.93 1.04
C PHE A 149 9.81 -10.02 2.26
N LEU A 150 10.70 -10.16 3.25
CA LEU A 150 10.73 -9.29 4.43
C LEU A 150 11.08 -7.84 4.07
N THR A 151 12.10 -7.63 3.23
CA THR A 151 12.47 -6.30 2.71
C THR A 151 11.29 -5.69 1.94
N PHE A 152 10.68 -6.47 1.03
CA PHE A 152 9.49 -6.04 0.31
C PHE A 152 8.34 -5.62 1.25
N LEU A 153 8.06 -6.41 2.30
CA LEU A 153 6.96 -6.14 3.23
C LEU A 153 7.19 -4.83 4.00
N VAL A 154 8.42 -4.59 4.46
CA VAL A 154 8.77 -3.36 5.18
C VAL A 154 8.71 -2.15 4.24
N ASP A 155 9.24 -2.26 3.02
CA ASP A 155 9.22 -1.18 2.03
C ASP A 155 7.79 -0.86 1.56
N TRP A 156 6.97 -1.88 1.33
CA TRP A 156 5.56 -1.71 1.00
C TRP A 156 4.80 -1.05 2.15
N ALA A 157 5.03 -1.47 3.40
CA ALA A 157 4.41 -0.87 4.57
C ALA A 157 4.82 0.60 4.73
N PHE A 158 6.10 0.91 4.52
CA PHE A 158 6.62 2.28 4.56
C PHE A 158 5.98 3.15 3.48
N ALA A 159 6.01 2.73 2.21
CA ALA A 159 5.41 3.45 1.09
C ALA A 159 3.90 3.65 1.29
N SER A 160 3.21 2.61 1.75
CA SER A 160 1.78 2.68 2.07
C SER A 160 1.50 3.69 3.16
N LEU A 161 2.27 3.68 4.25
CA LEU A 161 2.08 4.58 5.37
C LEU A 161 2.42 6.04 5.01
N VAL A 162 3.37 6.28 4.09
CA VAL A 162 3.63 7.62 3.54
C VAL A 162 2.40 8.14 2.81
N ILE A 163 1.81 7.33 1.92
CA ILE A 163 0.58 7.72 1.20
C ILE A 163 -0.56 7.96 2.19
N ILE A 164 -0.74 7.07 3.16
CA ILE A 164 -1.77 7.22 4.20
C ILE A 164 -1.56 8.49 5.01
N ALA A 165 -0.32 8.82 5.39
CA ALA A 165 -0.01 10.05 6.11
C ALA A 165 -0.33 11.30 5.28
N ILE A 166 0.00 11.30 3.98
CA ILE A 166 -0.32 12.42 3.07
C ILE A 166 -1.84 12.58 2.93
N VAL A 167 -2.57 11.49 2.65
CA VAL A 167 -4.03 11.52 2.49
C VAL A 167 -4.73 11.92 3.79
N THR A 168 -4.24 11.45 4.94
CA THR A 168 -4.77 11.79 6.27
C THR A 168 -4.46 13.25 6.63
N ALA A 169 -3.28 13.76 6.32
CA ALA A 169 -2.94 15.16 6.50
C ALA A 169 -3.81 16.08 5.62
N ALA A 170 -4.05 15.69 4.37
CA ALA A 170 -4.98 16.38 3.49
C ALA A 170 -6.41 16.36 4.05
N ALA A 171 -6.87 15.23 4.59
CA ALA A 171 -8.17 15.15 5.26
C ALA A 171 -8.25 16.07 6.49
N HIS A 172 -7.20 16.13 7.33
CA HIS A 172 -7.15 17.09 8.46
C HIS A 172 -7.16 18.55 8.00
N TYR A 173 -6.54 18.84 6.86
CA TYR A 173 -6.60 20.17 6.25
C TYR A 173 -8.02 20.52 5.78
N LEU A 174 -8.64 19.63 5.01
CA LEU A 174 -9.99 19.81 4.47
C LEU A 174 -11.07 19.83 5.58
N ASN A 175 -10.90 19.03 6.63
CA ASN A 175 -11.78 19.03 7.81
C ASN A 175 -11.49 20.21 8.76
N GLY A 176 -10.49 21.03 8.46
CA GLY A 176 -10.19 22.27 9.17
C GLY A 176 -9.35 22.16 10.44
N GLY A 177 -8.73 21.00 10.70
CA GLY A 177 -7.80 20.76 11.81
C GLY A 177 -6.40 21.37 11.64
N ILE A 178 -6.03 21.76 10.42
CA ILE A 178 -4.77 22.43 10.06
C ILE A 178 -5.08 23.82 9.49
N ARG A 179 -4.38 24.86 9.95
CA ARG A 179 -4.49 26.26 9.51
C ARG A 179 -3.10 26.79 9.13
N PHE A 180 -2.92 27.27 7.90
CA PHE A 180 -1.66 27.91 7.49
C PHE A 180 -1.57 29.39 7.89
N GLN A 181 -2.70 30.09 8.11
CA GLN A 181 -2.74 31.51 8.48
C GLN A 181 -3.71 31.83 9.65
N GLY A 182 -3.28 32.71 10.57
CA GLY A 182 -4.04 33.19 11.75
C GLY A 182 -3.26 33.16 13.08
N ALA A 183 -3.56 34.09 13.99
CA ALA A 183 -2.88 34.30 15.28
C ALA A 183 -3.19 33.24 16.38
N ALA A 184 -4.20 32.40 16.18
CA ALA A 184 -4.58 31.33 17.11
C ALA A 184 -4.26 29.95 16.54
N GLN A 185 -3.59 29.12 17.37
CA GLN A 185 -3.23 27.70 17.21
C GLN A 185 -3.38 27.11 15.79
N ARG A 186 -2.27 27.10 15.03
CA ARG A 186 -2.19 26.64 13.63
C ARG A 186 -2.57 25.17 13.40
N VAL A 187 -2.45 24.32 14.42
CA VAL A 187 -2.82 22.89 14.36
C VAL A 187 -3.33 22.48 15.74
N THR A 188 -4.47 21.80 15.81
CA THR A 188 -5.02 21.32 17.09
C THR A 188 -4.11 20.26 17.71
N THR A 189 -4.11 20.15 19.05
CA THR A 189 -3.26 19.19 19.76
C THR A 189 -3.57 17.74 19.35
N GLN A 190 -4.83 17.40 19.06
CA GLN A 190 -5.19 16.05 18.61
C GLN A 190 -4.66 15.73 17.22
N VAL A 191 -4.70 16.69 16.29
CA VAL A 191 -4.16 16.50 14.93
C VAL A 191 -2.65 16.32 14.98
N LYS A 192 -1.95 17.11 15.82
CA LYS A 192 -0.50 16.91 16.06
C LYS A 192 -0.21 15.51 16.60
N ALA A 193 -0.93 15.07 17.63
CA ALA A 193 -0.73 13.74 18.21
C ALA A 193 -0.94 12.63 17.19
N HIS A 194 -2.02 12.70 16.40
CA HIS A 194 -2.31 11.71 15.36
C HIS A 194 -1.19 11.65 14.29
N LEU A 195 -0.78 12.80 13.76
CA LEU A 195 0.32 12.84 12.78
C LEU A 195 1.66 12.40 13.39
N SER A 196 1.95 12.76 14.64
CA SER A 196 3.15 12.29 15.34
C SER A 196 3.19 10.77 15.49
N VAL A 197 2.05 10.12 15.75
CA VAL A 197 1.98 8.65 15.78
C VAL A 197 2.29 8.06 14.40
N LEU A 198 1.72 8.60 13.32
CA LEU A 198 2.02 8.17 11.95
C LEU A 198 3.50 8.31 11.61
N PHE A 199 4.10 9.47 11.92
CA PHE A 199 5.53 9.69 11.72
C PHE A 199 6.41 8.79 12.61
N GLY A 200 5.97 8.51 13.84
CA GLY A 200 6.66 7.56 14.72
C GLY A 200 6.69 6.15 14.14
N VAL A 201 5.56 5.67 13.60
CA VAL A 201 5.50 4.36 12.93
C VAL A 201 6.34 4.36 11.65
N LEU A 202 6.34 5.44 10.86
CA LEU A 202 7.23 5.59 9.70
C LEU A 202 8.71 5.49 10.09
N ALA A 203 9.11 6.12 11.19
CA ALA A 203 10.48 6.04 11.69
C ALA A 203 10.85 4.62 12.13
N LEU A 204 9.93 3.90 12.78
CA LEU A 204 10.13 2.50 13.16
C LEU A 204 10.26 1.58 11.93
N LEU A 205 9.42 1.76 10.92
CA LEU A 205 9.52 1.02 9.65
C LEU A 205 10.85 1.33 8.94
N ARG A 206 11.31 2.58 8.99
CA ARG A 206 12.61 2.95 8.43
C ARG A 206 13.77 2.30 9.18
N ALA A 207 13.70 2.24 10.50
CA ALA A 207 14.67 1.54 11.32
C ALA A 207 14.68 0.02 11.01
N ALA A 208 13.50 -0.59 10.83
CA ALA A 208 13.39 -1.98 10.40
C ALA A 208 14.00 -2.22 9.00
N SER A 209 13.77 -1.30 8.06
CA SER A 209 14.36 -1.35 6.71
C SER A 209 15.89 -1.29 6.79
N TYR A 210 16.46 -0.40 7.61
CA TYR A 210 17.91 -0.35 7.84
C TYR A 210 18.45 -1.61 8.51
N TRP A 211 17.69 -2.20 9.43
CA TRP A 211 18.06 -3.45 10.06
C TRP A 211 18.08 -4.62 9.08
N LEU A 212 17.20 -4.65 8.07
CA LEU A 212 17.23 -5.65 7.00
C LEU A 212 18.36 -5.40 5.99
N GLN A 213 18.57 -4.14 5.59
CA GLN A 213 19.62 -3.75 4.62
C GLN A 213 21.02 -4.18 5.05
N ARG A 214 21.28 -4.31 6.36
CA ARG A 214 22.58 -4.79 6.85
C ARG A 214 22.94 -6.19 6.33
N TYR A 215 21.95 -7.03 6.08
CA TYR A 215 22.12 -8.37 5.53
C TYR A 215 22.36 -8.34 4.02
N GLU A 216 21.87 -7.31 3.31
CA GLU A 216 22.11 -7.17 1.87
C GLU A 216 23.55 -6.73 1.56
N LEU A 217 24.23 -6.08 2.52
CA LEU A 217 25.61 -5.62 2.36
C LEU A 217 26.62 -6.76 2.17
N THR A 218 26.35 -7.95 2.70
CA THR A 218 27.22 -9.14 2.50
C THR A 218 27.16 -9.67 1.07
N LEU A 219 26.12 -9.32 0.33
CA LEU A 219 25.93 -9.67 -1.09
C LEU A 219 26.52 -8.59 -2.02
N SER A 220 26.98 -7.47 -1.48
CA SER A 220 27.54 -6.37 -2.27
C SER A 220 28.90 -6.76 -2.87
N THR A 221 29.01 -6.66 -4.20
CA THR A 221 30.27 -6.81 -4.94
C THR A 221 31.11 -5.52 -4.94
N ARG A 222 30.60 -4.46 -4.32
CA ARG A 222 31.31 -3.19 -4.11
C ARG A 222 31.47 -3.02 -2.61
N GLY A 223 32.71 -3.17 -2.14
CA GLY A 223 33.06 -3.06 -0.71
C GLY A 223 32.62 -1.74 -0.09
#